data_AF-A0A7V6UAI2-F1
#
_entry.id   AF-A0A7V6UAI2-F1
#
_cell.length_a   1.000
_cell.length_b   1.000
_cell.length_c   1.000
_cell.angle_alpha   90.00
_cell.angle_beta   90.00
_cell.angle_gamma   90.00
#
_symmetry.space_group_name_H-M   'P 1'
#
loop_
_entity.id
_entity.type
_entity.pdbx_description
1 polymer ?
#
loop_
_entity_poly.entity_id
_entity_poly.type
_entity_poly.pdbx_seq_one_letter_code
_entity_poly.pdbx_strand_id
1 'polypeptide(L)'
;MSLVRYLYSRLADVLLEKLGDMKMVKLPTFVDNYSFLKFMGIAERAKNGKPLHEPLGSTLNFKDFQELMFVPNLFPLLDGTPIDKKVIIGKNAKKPMELPVPFMIAAMAYGASVSKKVKLAMAHASLAVGTATNSGESGFLQDERDIAKLYVVQYNRAGWGNSPEELKKADMIEIKMGQGASAGDGFKINHEIIDEEFRRHLKLKKGEDAIMPARFPDINNEKDLKDKVDELRELTDGVPIAVKIAAGNIEEDIDKLLYAGVDAIVIDGAQGETAGSPEITINNFGIPTLYALVRAVEHLEKKGVKDDVSLIMTGGFRDAADMLKAIALGADAFYIGYPVDIAAVFSQLNRLPPGSSPADLYLYDGKHTQLFDVKEAADCAGNFLKALAEEIDIAMRCLGKASIHDLCKDDLVALTQEMSQITGVKLAYPIH
;
A
#
# COMPACT_ATOMS: atom_id res chain seq x y z
N MET A 1 23.34 54.28 33.72
CA MET A 1 23.37 52.81 33.57
C MET A 1 21.99 52.29 33.91
N SER A 2 21.26 51.84 32.90
CA SER A 2 19.80 51.97 32.81
C SER A 2 19.04 50.84 33.49
N LEU A 3 17.78 51.14 33.81
CA LEU A 3 16.71 50.24 34.28
C LEU A 3 16.69 48.88 33.54
N VAL A 4 17.13 48.85 32.27
CA VAL A 4 17.28 47.65 31.45
C VAL A 4 18.28 46.65 32.05
N ARG A 5 19.41 47.12 32.59
CA ARG A 5 20.43 46.26 33.22
C ARG A 5 19.95 45.67 34.54
N TYR A 6 19.16 46.44 35.30
CA TYR A 6 18.51 46.00 36.54
C TYR A 6 17.37 45.00 36.27
N LEU A 7 16.56 45.25 35.24
CA LEU A 7 15.53 44.30 34.79
C LEU A 7 16.16 43.01 34.28
N TYR A 8 17.25 43.08 33.50
CA TYR A 8 17.98 41.90 33.05
C TYR A 8 18.58 41.10 34.21
N SER A 9 19.19 41.77 35.20
CA SER A 9 19.76 41.06 36.35
C SER A 9 18.64 40.40 37.17
N ARG A 10 17.53 41.11 37.43
CA ARG A 10 16.39 40.51 38.14
C ARG A 10 15.76 39.35 37.37
N LEU A 11 15.62 39.45 36.06
CA LEU A 11 15.05 38.37 35.25
C LEU A 11 15.98 37.16 35.24
N ALA A 12 17.30 37.40 35.17
CA ALA A 12 18.33 36.36 35.28
C ALA A 12 18.34 35.72 36.68
N ASP A 13 18.27 36.51 37.75
CA ASP A 13 18.25 36.04 39.13
C ASP A 13 16.97 35.21 39.40
N VAL A 14 15.82 35.64 38.90
CA VAL A 14 14.55 34.89 39.01
C VAL A 14 14.57 33.61 38.17
N LEU A 15 15.20 33.63 36.99
CA LEU A 15 15.42 32.42 36.18
C LEU A 15 16.39 31.46 36.88
N LEU A 16 17.43 31.97 37.53
CA LEU A 16 18.42 31.19 38.28
C LEU A 16 17.85 30.60 39.58
N GLU A 17 17.02 31.35 40.32
CA GLU A 17 16.26 30.84 41.47
C GLU A 17 15.30 29.72 41.05
N LYS A 18 14.56 29.92 39.95
CA LYS A 18 13.68 28.87 39.40
C LYS A 18 14.45 27.66 38.88
N LEU A 19 15.63 27.85 38.32
CA LEU A 19 16.54 26.76 37.95
C LEU A 19 17.08 26.02 39.19
N GLY A 20 17.29 26.72 40.29
CA GLY A 20 17.71 26.15 41.58
C GLY A 20 16.67 25.21 42.21
N ASP A 21 15.38 25.51 42.02
CA ASP A 21 14.26 24.65 42.46
C ASP A 21 13.85 23.59 41.42
N MET A 22 14.35 23.68 40.19
CA MET A 22 14.10 22.67 39.15
C MET A 22 14.94 21.41 39.43
N LYS A 23 14.29 20.37 39.98
CA LYS A 23 14.86 19.01 40.06
C LYS A 23 15.33 18.45 38.71
N MET A 24 14.88 19.02 37.59
CA MET A 24 15.31 18.66 36.24
C MET A 24 15.98 19.84 35.54
N VAL A 25 17.29 19.75 35.35
CA VAL A 25 18.08 20.69 34.53
C VAL A 25 17.93 20.38 33.03
N LYS A 26 17.47 19.16 32.68
CA LYS A 26 17.27 18.71 31.30
C LYS A 26 15.81 18.91 30.90
N LEU A 27 15.56 19.58 29.77
CA LEU A 27 14.27 19.52 29.11
C LEU A 27 14.06 18.10 28.56
N PRO A 28 12.85 17.52 28.64
CA PRO A 28 12.55 16.20 28.10
C PRO A 28 12.97 16.02 26.64
N THR A 29 12.86 17.07 25.83
CA THR A 29 13.29 17.09 24.41
C THR A 29 14.79 16.89 24.19
N PHE A 30 15.62 17.07 25.22
CA PHE A 30 17.07 16.80 25.18
C PHE A 30 17.45 15.45 25.78
N VAL A 31 16.46 14.64 26.19
CA VAL A 31 16.69 13.26 26.60
C VAL A 31 16.78 12.41 25.34
N ASP A 32 17.82 11.58 25.27
CA ASP A 32 18.01 10.65 24.17
C ASP A 32 16.74 9.80 23.95
N ASN A 33 16.34 9.65 22.68
CA ASN A 33 15.14 8.93 22.25
C ASN A 33 13.80 9.45 22.84
N TYR A 34 13.75 10.70 23.34
CA TYR A 34 12.48 11.31 23.72
C TYR A 34 11.63 11.62 22.48
N SER A 35 10.39 11.11 22.47
CA SER A 35 9.39 11.44 21.46
C SER A 35 8.09 11.74 22.17
N PHE A 36 7.49 12.90 21.87
CA PHE A 36 6.19 13.28 22.40
C PHE A 36 5.11 12.26 22.01
N LEU A 37 5.17 11.74 20.77
CA LEU A 37 4.28 10.69 20.30
C LEU A 37 4.44 9.41 21.13
N LYS A 38 5.67 8.96 21.39
CA LYS A 38 5.92 7.79 22.25
C LYS A 38 5.43 8.01 23.67
N PHE A 39 5.61 9.20 24.23
CA PHE A 39 5.10 9.55 25.57
C PHE A 39 3.58 9.47 25.63
N MET A 40 2.88 10.09 24.66
CA MET A 40 1.42 10.00 24.56
C MET A 40 0.97 8.55 24.40
N GLY A 41 1.71 7.76 23.62
CA GLY A 41 1.48 6.34 23.46
C GLY A 41 1.69 5.51 24.73
N ILE A 42 2.63 5.88 25.60
CA ILE A 42 2.79 5.27 26.93
C ILE A 42 1.60 5.63 27.82
N ALA A 43 1.17 6.89 27.81
CA ALA A 43 0.04 7.34 28.61
C ALA A 43 -1.26 6.63 28.22
N GLU A 44 -1.54 6.48 26.93
CA GLU A 44 -2.75 5.80 26.45
C GLU A 44 -2.72 4.29 26.77
N ARG A 45 -1.55 3.64 26.63
CA ARG A 45 -1.36 2.25 27.10
C ARG A 45 -1.57 2.13 28.61
N ALA A 46 -1.02 3.04 29.40
CA ALA A 46 -1.16 3.03 30.86
C ALA A 46 -2.61 3.24 31.31
N LYS A 47 -3.37 4.05 30.57
CA LYS A 47 -4.79 4.32 30.83
C LYS A 47 -5.68 3.12 30.53
N ASN A 48 -5.44 2.41 29.42
CA ASN A 48 -6.36 1.38 28.92
C ASN A 48 -5.87 -0.07 29.06
N GLY A 49 -4.58 -0.28 29.35
CA GLY A 49 -3.98 -1.61 29.44
C GLY A 49 -3.94 -2.40 28.13
N LYS A 50 -4.05 -1.71 26.97
CA LYS A 50 -4.14 -2.32 25.63
C LYS A 50 -3.05 -1.76 24.72
N PRO A 51 -2.61 -2.52 23.69
CA PRO A 51 -1.78 -1.99 22.61
C PRO A 51 -2.45 -0.78 21.94
N LEU A 52 -1.63 0.14 21.42
CA LEU A 52 -2.15 1.19 20.54
C LEU A 52 -2.57 0.59 19.21
N HIS A 53 -3.68 1.09 18.69
CA HIS A 53 -4.19 0.75 17.38
C HIS A 53 -4.20 2.02 16.56
N GLU A 54 -3.46 2.04 15.47
CA GLU A 54 -3.22 3.24 14.67
C GLU A 54 -3.62 3.02 13.21
N PRO A 55 -4.28 4.00 12.57
CA PRO A 55 -4.44 4.00 11.12
C PRO A 55 -3.12 4.40 10.44
N LEU A 56 -3.08 4.29 9.11
CA LEU A 56 -1.95 4.64 8.24
C LEU A 56 -0.76 3.67 8.38
N GLY A 57 0.37 4.02 7.77
CA GLY A 57 1.59 3.21 7.76
C GLY A 57 2.61 3.62 8.82
N SER A 58 3.82 3.04 8.68
CA SER A 58 4.95 3.26 9.59
C SER A 58 5.35 4.72 9.73
N THR A 59 5.74 5.10 10.93
CA THR A 59 6.37 6.41 11.23
C THR A 59 7.89 6.41 11.03
N LEU A 60 8.46 5.24 10.67
CA LEU A 60 9.88 5.12 10.41
C LEU A 60 10.26 5.67 9.04
N ASN A 61 11.41 6.32 8.98
CA ASN A 61 12.00 6.77 7.72
C ASN A 61 12.82 5.65 7.10
N PHE A 62 12.18 4.85 6.25
CA PHE A 62 12.87 3.80 5.49
C PHE A 62 13.54 4.36 4.24
N LYS A 63 14.62 3.71 3.80
CA LYS A 63 15.17 3.97 2.46
C LYS A 63 14.12 3.64 1.39
N ASP A 64 14.03 4.53 0.41
CA ASP A 64 13.11 4.44 -0.72
C ASP A 64 13.84 4.79 -2.03
N PHE A 65 13.07 5.10 -3.08
CA PHE A 65 13.60 5.36 -4.42
C PHE A 65 14.18 6.78 -4.61
N GLN A 66 14.24 7.63 -3.58
CA GLN A 66 14.66 9.03 -3.71
C GLN A 66 16.14 9.19 -4.06
N GLU A 67 17.00 8.23 -3.68
CA GLU A 67 18.44 8.27 -4.00
C GLU A 67 18.77 7.66 -5.38
N LEU A 68 17.75 7.36 -6.19
CA LEU A 68 17.88 6.95 -7.59
C LEU A 68 17.36 8.07 -8.51
N MET A 69 18.09 8.36 -9.57
CA MET A 69 17.73 9.38 -10.56
C MET A 69 17.71 8.80 -11.96
N PHE A 70 16.76 9.23 -12.78
CA PHE A 70 16.73 8.91 -14.21
C PHE A 70 17.87 9.63 -14.96
N VAL A 71 18.49 8.93 -15.90
CA VAL A 71 19.48 9.51 -16.82
C VAL A 71 18.76 9.91 -18.11
N PRO A 72 18.59 11.22 -18.39
CA PRO A 72 17.89 11.65 -19.59
C PRO A 72 18.64 11.23 -20.86
N ASN A 73 17.90 10.86 -21.89
CA ASN A 73 18.47 10.54 -23.19
C ASN A 73 18.85 11.84 -23.94
N LEU A 74 20.00 11.84 -24.61
CA LEU A 74 20.41 12.96 -25.46
C LEU A 74 19.43 13.20 -26.63
N PHE A 75 18.76 12.13 -27.06
CA PHE A 75 17.77 12.13 -28.13
C PHE A 75 16.44 11.59 -27.59
N PRO A 76 15.63 12.43 -26.90
CA PRO A 76 14.32 12.02 -26.43
C PRO A 76 13.38 11.70 -27.60
N LEU A 77 12.31 10.96 -27.30
CA LEU A 77 11.24 10.75 -28.29
C LEU A 77 10.52 12.06 -28.58
N LEU A 78 9.92 12.14 -29.77
CA LEU A 78 9.11 13.30 -30.16
C LEU A 78 7.85 13.42 -29.28
N ASP A 79 7.39 14.66 -29.09
CA ASP A 79 6.12 14.94 -28.41
C ASP A 79 4.97 14.16 -29.06
N GLY A 80 4.10 13.60 -28.22
CA GLY A 80 2.96 12.81 -28.67
C GLY A 80 3.31 11.40 -29.17
N THR A 81 4.58 10.97 -29.11
CA THR A 81 4.94 9.57 -29.35
C THR A 81 4.14 8.68 -28.39
N PRO A 82 3.34 7.71 -28.88
CA PRO A 82 2.61 6.79 -28.02
C PRO A 82 3.57 5.92 -27.23
N ILE A 83 3.33 5.79 -25.93
CA ILE A 83 4.12 4.94 -25.03
C ILE A 83 3.29 3.72 -24.65
N ASP A 84 3.85 2.54 -24.91
CA ASP A 84 3.31 1.27 -24.45
C ASP A 84 3.52 1.12 -22.93
N LYS A 85 2.41 1.16 -22.20
CA LYS A 85 2.33 1.03 -20.74
C LYS A 85 1.64 -0.28 -20.31
N LYS A 86 1.29 -1.13 -21.28
CA LYS A 86 0.45 -2.31 -21.03
C LYS A 86 1.23 -3.35 -20.22
N VAL A 87 0.60 -3.91 -19.20
CA VAL A 87 1.14 -5.02 -18.41
C VAL A 87 0.19 -6.21 -18.49
N ILE A 88 0.74 -7.42 -18.55
CA ILE A 88 -0.04 -8.66 -18.55
C ILE A 88 0.23 -9.39 -17.24
N ILE A 89 -0.81 -9.54 -16.42
CA ILE A 89 -0.74 -10.29 -15.16
C ILE A 89 -1.14 -11.74 -15.43
N GLY A 90 -0.27 -12.67 -14.99
CA GLY A 90 -0.48 -14.09 -15.19
C GLY A 90 -0.46 -14.49 -16.66
N LYS A 91 0.62 -14.16 -17.40
CA LYS A 91 0.74 -14.41 -18.85
C LYS A 91 0.47 -15.87 -19.27
N ASN A 92 0.69 -16.82 -18.35
CA ASN A 92 0.52 -18.26 -18.57
C ASN A 92 -0.87 -18.77 -18.14
N ALA A 93 -1.71 -17.91 -17.53
CA ALA A 93 -3.09 -18.24 -17.19
C ALA A 93 -3.95 -18.37 -18.46
N LYS A 94 -5.08 -19.08 -18.37
CA LYS A 94 -6.00 -19.25 -19.50
C LYS A 94 -6.67 -17.93 -19.90
N LYS A 95 -6.88 -17.04 -18.91
CA LYS A 95 -7.49 -15.72 -19.06
C LYS A 95 -6.58 -14.69 -18.38
N PRO A 96 -5.42 -14.36 -18.98
CA PRO A 96 -4.52 -13.36 -18.39
C PRO A 96 -5.24 -12.02 -18.25
N MET A 97 -4.90 -11.27 -17.20
CA MET A 97 -5.47 -9.95 -16.95
C MET A 97 -4.59 -8.88 -17.59
N GLU A 98 -5.12 -8.14 -18.57
CA GLU A 98 -4.39 -7.08 -19.26
C GLU A 98 -4.67 -5.71 -18.63
N LEU A 99 -3.65 -5.09 -18.06
CA LEU A 99 -3.71 -3.75 -17.50
C LEU A 99 -3.22 -2.74 -18.55
N PRO A 100 -3.95 -1.63 -18.80
CA PRO A 100 -3.52 -0.58 -19.74
C PRO A 100 -2.42 0.32 -19.17
N VAL A 101 -2.21 0.29 -17.85
CA VAL A 101 -1.20 1.04 -17.10
C VAL A 101 -0.60 0.10 -16.04
N PRO A 102 0.63 0.33 -15.55
CA PRO A 102 1.31 -0.61 -14.65
C PRO A 102 0.81 -0.56 -13.20
N PHE A 103 -0.29 0.12 -12.89
CA PHE A 103 -0.80 0.28 -11.52
C PHE A 103 -2.29 0.00 -11.42
N MET A 104 -2.71 -0.52 -10.27
CA MET A 104 -4.09 -0.81 -9.89
C MET A 104 -4.44 -0.11 -8.57
N ILE A 105 -5.73 0.06 -8.28
CA ILE A 105 -6.16 0.56 -6.97
C ILE A 105 -6.04 -0.58 -5.94
N ALA A 106 -5.38 -0.29 -4.82
CA ALA A 106 -5.08 -1.27 -3.77
C ALA A 106 -6.32 -1.88 -3.11
N ALA A 107 -6.12 -3.05 -2.52
CA ALA A 107 -7.11 -3.77 -1.73
C ALA A 107 -7.51 -2.97 -0.47
N MET A 108 -8.69 -2.37 -0.49
CA MET A 108 -9.30 -1.67 0.66
C MET A 108 -10.67 -2.27 0.91
N ALA A 109 -10.88 -2.84 2.09
CA ALA A 109 -12.09 -3.60 2.40
C ALA A 109 -13.28 -2.69 2.72
N TYR A 110 -14.48 -2.99 2.19
CA TYR A 110 -15.72 -2.38 2.68
C TYR A 110 -15.90 -2.74 4.16
N GLY A 111 -16.03 -1.74 5.03
CA GLY A 111 -16.30 -1.94 6.45
C GLY A 111 -15.03 -2.11 7.28
N ALA A 112 -14.23 -3.14 7.00
CA ALA A 112 -12.96 -3.33 7.73
C ALA A 112 -11.94 -2.21 7.49
N SER A 113 -12.11 -1.42 6.41
CA SER A 113 -11.24 -0.29 6.09
C SER A 113 -12.03 0.95 5.69
N VAL A 114 -12.71 0.91 4.54
CA VAL A 114 -13.37 2.08 3.96
C VAL A 114 -14.88 1.90 3.85
N SER A 115 -15.61 3.00 3.73
CA SER A 115 -17.06 2.92 3.49
C SER A 115 -17.39 2.37 2.10
N LYS A 116 -18.61 1.83 1.93
CA LYS A 116 -19.09 1.38 0.61
C LYS A 116 -19.05 2.50 -0.43
N LYS A 117 -19.34 3.75 -0.03
CA LYS A 117 -19.24 4.93 -0.90
C LYS A 117 -17.84 5.09 -1.50
N VAL A 118 -16.80 4.87 -0.70
CA VAL A 118 -15.41 4.93 -1.17
C VAL A 118 -15.13 3.81 -2.16
N LYS A 119 -15.58 2.58 -1.88
CA LYS A 119 -15.47 1.45 -2.82
C LYS A 119 -16.05 1.79 -4.20
N LEU A 120 -17.24 2.38 -4.24
CA LEU A 120 -17.87 2.80 -5.50
C LEU A 120 -17.09 3.93 -6.19
N ALA A 121 -16.57 4.90 -5.42
CA ALA A 121 -15.75 5.98 -5.97
C ALA A 121 -14.47 5.42 -6.63
N MET A 122 -13.81 4.46 -5.98
CA MET A 122 -12.61 3.79 -6.52
C MET A 122 -12.93 2.96 -7.76
N ALA A 123 -14.05 2.24 -7.78
CA ALA A 123 -14.49 1.51 -8.97
C ALA A 123 -14.71 2.48 -10.15
N HIS A 124 -15.37 3.62 -9.94
CA HIS A 124 -15.51 4.64 -10.99
C HIS A 124 -14.18 5.28 -11.39
N ALA A 125 -13.29 5.59 -10.43
CA ALA A 125 -11.97 6.14 -10.71
C ALA A 125 -11.13 5.20 -11.58
N SER A 126 -11.20 3.88 -11.34
CA SER A 126 -10.47 2.87 -12.12
C SER A 126 -10.81 2.93 -13.62
N LEU A 127 -12.05 3.30 -13.97
CA LEU A 127 -12.50 3.44 -15.36
C LEU A 127 -11.81 4.58 -16.11
N ALA A 128 -11.33 5.61 -15.41
CA ALA A 128 -10.71 6.77 -16.05
C ALA A 128 -9.42 6.42 -16.81
N VAL A 129 -8.73 5.35 -16.39
CA VAL A 129 -7.56 4.77 -17.07
C VAL A 129 -7.78 3.31 -17.47
N GLY A 130 -8.94 2.72 -17.17
CA GLY A 130 -9.28 1.34 -17.48
C GLY A 130 -8.51 0.29 -16.68
N THR A 131 -7.94 0.67 -15.54
CA THR A 131 -7.19 -0.24 -14.65
C THR A 131 -8.12 -1.01 -13.71
N ALA A 132 -7.57 -1.93 -12.92
CA ALA A 132 -8.31 -2.73 -11.96
C ALA A 132 -8.49 -2.04 -10.59
N THR A 133 -9.58 -2.42 -9.91
CA THR A 133 -9.80 -2.16 -8.48
C THR A 133 -9.86 -3.48 -7.73
N ASN A 134 -9.50 -3.47 -6.45
CA ASN A 134 -9.44 -4.67 -5.61
C ASN A 134 -10.45 -4.61 -4.44
N SER A 135 -11.19 -5.70 -4.22
CA SER A 135 -12.27 -5.80 -3.24
C SER A 135 -11.84 -5.59 -1.77
N GLY A 136 -10.62 -5.98 -1.43
CA GLY A 136 -10.16 -6.04 -0.03
C GLY A 136 -10.74 -7.23 0.76
N GLU A 137 -10.33 -7.33 2.02
CA GLU A 137 -10.56 -8.45 2.94
C GLU A 137 -12.02 -8.74 3.33
N SER A 138 -12.98 -7.95 2.83
CA SER A 138 -14.41 -8.24 2.95
C SER A 138 -14.98 -8.99 1.75
N GLY A 139 -14.12 -9.41 0.82
CA GLY A 139 -14.45 -10.24 -0.33
C GLY A 139 -15.26 -9.52 -1.40
N PHE A 140 -15.80 -10.29 -2.34
CA PHE A 140 -16.53 -9.79 -3.50
C PHE A 140 -17.70 -8.86 -3.13
N LEU A 141 -17.73 -7.67 -3.74
CA LEU A 141 -18.83 -6.71 -3.63
C LEU A 141 -19.48 -6.51 -5.01
N GLN A 142 -20.77 -6.86 -5.13
CA GLN A 142 -21.48 -6.81 -6.41
C GLN A 142 -21.50 -5.41 -7.03
N ASP A 143 -21.75 -4.38 -6.23
CA ASP A 143 -21.82 -2.99 -6.71
C ASP A 143 -20.49 -2.50 -7.30
N GLU A 144 -19.33 -2.95 -6.79
CA GLU A 144 -18.04 -2.65 -7.41
C GLU A 144 -17.88 -3.38 -8.74
N ARG A 145 -18.26 -4.67 -8.79
CA ARG A 145 -18.16 -5.48 -10.01
C ARG A 145 -19.02 -4.92 -11.15
N ASP A 146 -20.17 -4.34 -10.83
CA ASP A 146 -21.07 -3.74 -11.82
C ASP A 146 -20.49 -2.46 -12.46
N ILE A 147 -19.52 -1.82 -11.79
CA ILE A 147 -18.87 -0.59 -12.24
C ILE A 147 -17.50 -0.88 -12.86
N ALA A 148 -16.67 -1.68 -12.20
CA ALA A 148 -15.28 -1.87 -12.55
C ALA A 148 -15.12 -2.62 -13.87
N LYS A 149 -14.19 -2.16 -14.72
CA LYS A 149 -13.81 -2.87 -15.94
C LYS A 149 -13.04 -4.15 -15.63
N LEU A 150 -12.10 -4.05 -14.68
CA LEU A 150 -11.31 -5.15 -14.17
C LEU A 150 -11.45 -5.21 -12.65
N TYR A 151 -11.79 -6.38 -12.12
CA TYR A 151 -12.06 -6.55 -10.70
C TYR A 151 -11.23 -7.68 -10.10
N VAL A 152 -10.35 -7.29 -9.19
CA VAL A 152 -9.57 -8.22 -8.37
C VAL A 152 -10.37 -8.56 -7.12
N VAL A 153 -10.60 -9.84 -6.87
CA VAL A 153 -11.27 -10.29 -5.65
C VAL A 153 -10.23 -10.84 -4.69
N GLN A 154 -10.15 -10.24 -3.51
CA GLN A 154 -9.26 -10.71 -2.46
C GLN A 154 -9.90 -11.88 -1.71
N TYR A 155 -9.34 -13.07 -1.90
CA TYR A 155 -9.72 -14.28 -1.19
C TYR A 155 -9.17 -14.21 0.24
N ASN A 156 -10.07 -14.02 1.22
CA ASN A 156 -9.73 -13.73 2.61
C ASN A 156 -9.96 -14.93 3.54
N ARG A 157 -9.33 -14.87 4.72
CA ARG A 157 -9.28 -15.95 5.73
C ARG A 157 -10.61 -16.20 6.46
N ALA A 158 -11.54 -15.24 6.39
CA ALA A 158 -12.85 -15.34 7.05
C ALA A 158 -13.93 -15.96 6.15
N GLY A 159 -13.66 -16.17 4.86
CA GLY A 159 -14.64 -16.71 3.91
C GLY A 159 -15.69 -15.70 3.45
N TRP A 160 -15.57 -14.42 3.80
CA TRP A 160 -16.50 -13.38 3.38
C TRP A 160 -16.39 -13.12 1.89
N GLY A 161 -17.51 -13.09 1.16
CA GLY A 161 -17.50 -12.83 -0.30
C GLY A 161 -16.66 -13.82 -1.12
N ASN A 162 -16.41 -15.03 -0.60
CA ASN A 162 -15.63 -16.10 -1.26
C ASN A 162 -16.53 -17.18 -1.88
N SER A 163 -17.83 -16.92 -2.13
CA SER A 163 -18.67 -17.98 -2.70
C SER A 163 -18.28 -18.31 -4.15
N PRO A 164 -18.44 -19.55 -4.61
CA PRO A 164 -18.16 -19.95 -5.99
C PRO A 164 -18.78 -19.03 -7.05
N GLU A 165 -20.01 -18.58 -6.84
CA GLU A 165 -20.75 -17.70 -7.75
C GLU A 165 -20.17 -16.28 -7.82
N GLU A 166 -19.60 -15.81 -6.72
CA GLU A 166 -18.95 -14.51 -6.60
C GLU A 166 -17.54 -14.56 -7.21
N LEU A 167 -16.74 -15.57 -6.86
CA LEU A 167 -15.36 -15.73 -7.33
C LEU A 167 -15.27 -15.92 -8.86
N LYS A 168 -16.25 -16.58 -9.48
CA LYS A 168 -16.35 -16.71 -10.95
C LYS A 168 -16.47 -15.39 -11.71
N LYS A 169 -16.80 -14.29 -11.01
CA LYS A 169 -16.91 -12.95 -11.59
C LYS A 169 -15.62 -12.14 -11.44
N ALA A 170 -14.55 -12.69 -10.85
CA ALA A 170 -13.27 -12.00 -10.74
C ALA A 170 -12.52 -12.03 -12.08
N ASP A 171 -11.72 -10.98 -12.35
CA ASP A 171 -10.73 -10.99 -13.44
C ASP A 171 -9.34 -11.45 -12.95
N MET A 172 -9.13 -11.43 -11.62
CA MET A 172 -8.00 -12.02 -10.91
C MET A 172 -8.44 -12.33 -9.48
N ILE A 173 -7.97 -13.45 -8.92
CA ILE A 173 -8.13 -13.74 -7.49
C ILE A 173 -6.81 -13.49 -6.78
N GLU A 174 -6.85 -12.78 -5.65
CA GLU A 174 -5.69 -12.54 -4.80
C GLU A 174 -5.88 -13.20 -3.43
N ILE A 175 -5.15 -14.28 -3.15
CA ILE A 175 -5.12 -14.91 -1.83
C ILE A 175 -4.28 -14.02 -0.90
N LYS A 176 -4.89 -13.42 0.11
CA LYS A 176 -4.17 -12.56 1.06
C LYS A 176 -3.64 -13.36 2.24
N MET A 177 -2.34 -13.61 2.26
CA MET A 177 -1.64 -14.24 3.39
C MET A 177 -1.16 -13.20 4.42
N GLY A 178 -0.82 -11.99 3.96
CA GLY A 178 -0.41 -10.89 4.82
C GLY A 178 -0.33 -9.55 4.12
N GLN A 179 -0.01 -8.49 4.88
CA GLN A 179 0.23 -7.12 4.40
C GLN A 179 1.27 -6.41 5.25
N GLY A 180 1.91 -5.37 4.73
CA GLY A 180 3.00 -4.66 5.40
C GLY A 180 2.64 -4.13 6.79
N ALA A 181 1.50 -3.47 6.92
CA ALA A 181 1.08 -2.81 8.17
C ALA A 181 0.66 -3.76 9.31
N SER A 182 0.13 -4.94 8.98
CA SER A 182 -0.43 -5.88 9.98
C SER A 182 0.24 -7.25 9.97
N ALA A 183 1.29 -7.43 9.16
CA ALA A 183 1.90 -8.73 8.88
C ALA A 183 0.84 -9.77 8.52
N GLY A 184 0.58 -10.75 9.40
CA GLY A 184 -0.49 -11.75 9.26
C GLY A 184 -1.52 -11.69 10.38
N ASP A 185 -1.62 -10.58 11.13
CA ASP A 185 -2.54 -10.51 12.27
C ASP A 185 -4.01 -10.70 11.82
N GLY A 186 -4.79 -11.28 12.72
CA GLY A 186 -6.24 -11.28 12.62
C GLY A 186 -6.79 -9.97 13.13
N PHE A 187 -8.08 -9.73 12.92
CA PHE A 187 -8.75 -8.59 13.52
C PHE A 187 -10.20 -8.90 13.85
N LYS A 188 -10.79 -8.05 14.69
CA LYS A 188 -12.18 -8.13 15.11
C LYS A 188 -12.85 -6.77 14.89
N ILE A 189 -14.01 -6.78 14.23
CA ILE A 189 -14.90 -5.63 14.16
C ILE A 189 -16.07 -5.91 15.11
N ASN A 190 -16.24 -5.04 16.11
CA ASN A 190 -17.32 -5.21 17.09
C ASN A 190 -18.68 -4.99 16.43
N HIS A 191 -19.68 -5.80 16.80
CA HIS A 191 -21.01 -5.76 16.22
C HIS A 191 -21.71 -4.40 16.34
N GLU A 192 -21.30 -3.57 17.31
CA GLU A 192 -21.83 -2.22 17.56
C GLU A 192 -21.53 -1.24 16.43
N ILE A 193 -20.42 -1.41 15.72
CA ILE A 193 -20.03 -0.55 14.60
C ILE A 193 -20.38 -1.15 13.23
N ILE A 194 -20.88 -2.39 13.19
CA ILE A 194 -21.31 -3.06 11.95
C ILE A 194 -22.76 -2.69 11.66
N ASP A 195 -22.97 -1.89 10.62
CA ASP A 195 -24.30 -1.55 10.10
C ASP A 195 -25.02 -2.76 9.46
N GLU A 196 -26.33 -2.63 9.23
CA GLU A 196 -27.17 -3.70 8.68
C GLU A 196 -26.79 -4.11 7.24
N GLU A 197 -26.28 -3.19 6.43
CA GLU A 197 -25.85 -3.50 5.06
C GLU A 197 -24.55 -4.31 5.07
N PHE A 198 -23.57 -3.88 5.85
CA PHE A 198 -22.31 -4.57 6.03
C PHE A 198 -22.51 -5.94 6.71
N ARG A 199 -23.43 -6.03 7.67
CA ARG A 199 -23.82 -7.30 8.29
C ARG A 199 -24.36 -8.31 7.28
N ARG A 200 -25.23 -7.86 6.36
CA ARG A 200 -25.75 -8.71 5.27
C ARG A 200 -24.65 -9.12 4.30
N HIS A 201 -23.76 -8.18 3.94
CA HIS A 201 -22.60 -8.42 3.08
C HIS A 201 -21.71 -9.55 3.63
N LEU A 202 -21.38 -9.50 4.92
CA LEU A 202 -20.59 -10.54 5.59
C LEU A 202 -21.38 -11.80 5.97
N LYS A 203 -22.70 -11.83 5.73
CA LYS A 203 -23.62 -12.92 6.11
C LYS A 203 -23.60 -13.22 7.62
N LEU A 204 -23.44 -12.19 8.45
CA LEU A 204 -23.38 -12.30 9.92
C LEU A 204 -24.78 -12.24 10.55
N LYS A 205 -24.96 -12.91 11.69
CA LYS A 205 -26.18 -12.81 12.49
C LYS A 205 -26.24 -11.47 13.24
N LYS A 206 -27.43 -11.07 13.69
CA LYS A 206 -27.60 -9.88 14.53
C LYS A 206 -26.82 -10.04 15.84
N GLY A 207 -26.02 -9.04 16.20
CA GLY A 207 -25.18 -9.05 17.41
C GLY A 207 -23.89 -9.88 17.27
N GLU A 208 -23.62 -10.45 16.10
CA GLU A 208 -22.38 -11.16 15.83
C GLU A 208 -21.26 -10.18 15.43
N ASP A 209 -20.09 -10.38 16.01
CA ASP A 209 -18.86 -9.66 15.65
C ASP A 209 -18.28 -10.22 14.34
N ALA A 210 -17.64 -9.38 13.53
CA ALA A 210 -16.88 -9.88 12.39
C ALA A 210 -15.47 -10.27 12.84
N ILE A 211 -15.09 -11.53 12.62
CA ILE A 211 -13.78 -12.06 13.03
C ILE A 211 -12.99 -12.47 11.79
N MET A 212 -11.83 -11.84 11.60
CA MET A 212 -10.82 -12.26 10.64
C MET A 212 -9.80 -13.14 11.36
N PRO A 213 -9.73 -14.45 11.04
CA PRO A 213 -8.69 -15.32 11.60
C PRO A 213 -7.29 -14.89 11.17
N ALA A 214 -6.28 -15.14 11.99
CA ALA A 214 -4.87 -14.85 11.66
C ALA A 214 -4.35 -15.70 10.49
N ARG A 215 -4.94 -16.88 10.24
CA ARG A 215 -4.55 -17.78 9.16
C ARG A 215 -5.76 -18.42 8.52
N PHE A 216 -5.62 -18.86 7.27
CA PHE A 216 -6.61 -19.72 6.63
C PHE A 216 -6.74 -21.03 7.43
N PRO A 217 -7.96 -21.48 7.73
CA PRO A 217 -8.17 -22.78 8.37
C PRO A 217 -7.67 -23.97 7.51
N ASP A 218 -7.71 -23.82 6.19
CA ASP A 218 -7.45 -24.84 5.19
C ASP A 218 -6.09 -24.69 4.47
N ILE A 219 -5.30 -23.66 4.78
CA ILE A 219 -3.94 -23.47 4.21
C ILE A 219 -2.91 -23.44 5.35
N ASN A 220 -2.15 -24.53 5.53
CA ASN A 220 -1.16 -24.68 6.61
C ASN A 220 0.29 -24.77 6.09
N ASN A 221 0.46 -25.06 4.80
CA ASN A 221 1.75 -25.28 4.15
C ASN A 221 1.62 -24.99 2.64
N GLU A 222 2.74 -25.05 1.92
CA GLU A 222 2.83 -24.79 0.49
C GLU A 222 2.03 -25.78 -0.37
N LYS A 223 1.82 -27.02 0.09
CA LYS A 223 0.97 -28.00 -0.60
C LYS A 223 -0.50 -27.64 -0.47
N ASP A 224 -0.96 -27.26 0.71
CA ASP A 224 -2.34 -26.80 0.90
C ASP A 224 -2.60 -25.53 0.05
N LEU A 225 -1.60 -24.63 -0.03
CA LEU A 225 -1.69 -23.45 -0.88
C LEU A 225 -1.78 -23.84 -2.35
N LYS A 226 -0.97 -24.81 -2.79
CA LYS A 226 -1.05 -25.36 -4.15
C LYS A 226 -2.46 -25.88 -4.47
N ASP A 227 -3.01 -26.72 -3.58
CA ASP A 227 -4.33 -27.32 -3.76
C ASP A 227 -5.40 -26.20 -3.86
N LYS A 228 -5.27 -25.14 -3.05
CA LYS A 228 -6.17 -23.98 -3.13
C LYS A 228 -6.01 -23.18 -4.43
N VAL A 229 -4.78 -22.96 -4.89
CA VAL A 229 -4.50 -22.27 -6.16
C VAL A 229 -5.13 -23.05 -7.33
N ASP A 230 -4.99 -24.37 -7.35
CA ASP A 230 -5.58 -25.23 -8.38
C ASP A 230 -7.12 -25.21 -8.33
N GLU A 231 -7.71 -25.27 -7.13
CA GLU A 231 -9.16 -25.17 -6.91
C GLU A 231 -9.72 -23.84 -7.46
N LEU A 232 -9.10 -22.71 -7.09
CA LEU A 232 -9.55 -21.38 -7.52
C LEU A 232 -9.37 -21.18 -9.03
N ARG A 233 -8.30 -21.71 -9.59
CA ARG A 233 -8.04 -21.67 -11.03
C ARG A 233 -9.10 -22.47 -11.80
N GLU A 234 -9.45 -23.66 -11.34
CA GLU A 234 -10.51 -24.47 -11.95
C GLU A 234 -11.88 -23.77 -11.82
N LEU A 235 -12.20 -23.28 -10.63
CA LEU A 235 -13.45 -22.60 -10.32
C LEU A 235 -13.73 -21.41 -11.24
N THR A 236 -12.70 -20.62 -11.55
CA THR A 236 -12.77 -19.40 -12.37
C THR A 236 -12.57 -19.63 -13.86
N ASP A 237 -12.33 -20.88 -14.27
CA ASP A 237 -11.97 -21.23 -15.64
C ASP A 237 -10.70 -20.46 -16.10
N GLY A 238 -9.74 -20.33 -15.17
CA GLY A 238 -8.35 -19.96 -15.41
C GLY A 238 -8.03 -18.47 -15.46
N VAL A 239 -8.66 -17.64 -14.63
CA VAL A 239 -8.14 -16.29 -14.34
C VAL A 239 -6.84 -16.38 -13.51
N PRO A 240 -6.00 -15.34 -13.45
CA PRO A 240 -4.75 -15.39 -12.70
C PRO A 240 -5.03 -15.54 -11.20
N ILE A 241 -4.24 -16.38 -10.54
CA ILE A 241 -4.25 -16.53 -9.08
C ILE A 241 -2.98 -15.89 -8.52
N ALA A 242 -3.17 -14.76 -7.83
CA ALA A 242 -2.11 -14.04 -7.14
C ALA A 242 -2.07 -14.42 -5.65
N VAL A 243 -0.90 -14.31 -5.02
CA VAL A 243 -0.77 -14.38 -3.56
C VAL A 243 -0.11 -13.13 -3.03
N LYS A 244 -0.75 -12.49 -2.06
CA LYS A 244 -0.24 -11.29 -1.38
C LYS A 244 0.39 -11.64 -0.03
N ILE A 245 1.65 -11.24 0.14
CA ILE A 245 2.44 -11.42 1.36
C ILE A 245 2.94 -10.08 1.89
N ALA A 246 3.12 -9.99 3.20
CA ALA A 246 4.00 -8.98 3.78
C ALA A 246 5.46 -9.33 3.42
N ALA A 247 6.29 -8.34 3.17
CA ALA A 247 7.70 -8.54 2.86
C ALA A 247 8.44 -9.17 4.06
N GLY A 248 8.54 -10.49 4.09
CA GLY A 248 9.11 -11.29 5.19
C GLY A 248 10.39 -12.00 4.77
N ASN A 249 10.39 -13.34 4.79
CA ASN A 249 11.52 -14.12 4.31
C ASN A 249 11.43 -14.30 2.79
N ILE A 250 11.72 -13.22 2.06
CA ILE A 250 11.42 -13.04 0.63
C ILE A 250 11.72 -14.28 -0.22
N GLU A 251 12.93 -14.83 -0.15
CA GLU A 251 13.36 -15.94 -1.00
C GLU A 251 12.64 -17.25 -0.64
N GLU A 252 12.48 -17.54 0.66
CA GLU A 252 11.78 -18.75 1.13
C GLU A 252 10.28 -18.67 0.82
N ASP A 253 9.69 -17.50 1.03
CA ASP A 253 8.27 -17.27 0.74
C ASP A 253 8.02 -17.36 -0.77
N ILE A 254 8.85 -16.75 -1.62
CA ILE A 254 8.78 -16.90 -3.08
C ILE A 254 8.91 -18.38 -3.48
N ASP A 255 9.83 -19.15 -2.90
CA ASP A 255 9.99 -20.57 -3.21
C ASP A 255 8.71 -21.37 -2.94
N LYS A 256 7.99 -21.07 -1.84
CA LYS A 256 6.68 -21.67 -1.54
C LYS A 256 5.60 -21.25 -2.53
N LEU A 257 5.58 -19.98 -2.94
CA LEU A 257 4.61 -19.46 -3.91
C LEU A 257 4.83 -20.05 -5.32
N LEU A 258 6.09 -20.19 -5.73
CA LEU A 258 6.45 -20.87 -6.97
C LEU A 258 6.04 -22.34 -6.94
N TYR A 259 6.24 -23.05 -5.82
CA TYR A 259 5.75 -24.41 -5.63
C TYR A 259 4.23 -24.51 -5.74
N ALA A 260 3.50 -23.53 -5.17
CA ALA A 260 2.05 -23.46 -5.27
C ALA A 260 1.54 -23.16 -6.69
N GLY A 261 2.43 -22.73 -7.59
CA GLY A 261 2.11 -22.46 -8.98
C GLY A 261 1.25 -21.21 -9.15
N VAL A 262 1.54 -20.15 -8.40
CA VAL A 262 0.84 -18.85 -8.52
C VAL A 262 1.17 -18.18 -9.85
N ASP A 263 0.23 -17.40 -10.37
CA ASP A 263 0.40 -16.63 -11.61
C ASP A 263 1.02 -15.25 -11.34
N ALA A 264 0.87 -14.74 -10.11
CA ALA A 264 1.46 -13.48 -9.66
C ALA A 264 1.81 -13.50 -8.16
N ILE A 265 2.85 -12.77 -7.79
CA ILE A 265 3.29 -12.57 -6.40
C ILE A 265 3.13 -11.09 -6.08
N VAL A 266 2.39 -10.78 -5.02
CA VAL A 266 2.23 -9.41 -4.52
C VAL A 266 3.03 -9.25 -3.24
N ILE A 267 4.06 -8.41 -3.27
CA ILE A 267 4.91 -8.12 -2.10
C ILE A 267 4.55 -6.74 -1.54
N ASP A 268 4.07 -6.73 -0.30
CA ASP A 268 3.73 -5.53 0.46
C ASP A 268 4.88 -5.19 1.43
N GLY A 269 5.64 -4.15 1.11
CA GLY A 269 6.75 -3.71 1.94
C GLY A 269 6.30 -3.14 3.29
N ALA A 270 7.26 -2.90 4.20
CA ALA A 270 6.99 -2.34 5.53
C ALA A 270 6.26 -0.97 5.50
N GLN A 271 6.30 -0.27 4.35
CA GLN A 271 5.55 0.96 4.10
C GLN A 271 4.07 0.75 3.78
N GLY A 272 3.57 -0.49 3.77
CA GLY A 272 2.15 -0.78 3.64
C GLY A 272 1.34 -0.05 4.70
N GLU A 273 0.11 0.34 4.35
CA GLU A 273 -0.78 1.10 5.24
C GLU A 273 -2.03 0.29 5.59
N THR A 274 -2.77 0.76 6.59
CA THR A 274 -4.00 0.11 7.07
C THR A 274 -5.00 1.14 7.60
N ALA A 275 -6.28 0.80 7.62
CA ALA A 275 -7.28 1.56 8.37
C ALA A 275 -7.09 1.44 9.89
N GLY A 276 -6.42 0.39 10.33
CA GLY A 276 -6.06 0.20 11.72
C GLY A 276 -5.31 -1.10 11.94
N SER A 277 -4.21 -1.05 12.68
CA SER A 277 -3.48 -2.23 13.15
C SER A 277 -2.74 -1.89 14.44
N PRO A 278 -2.32 -2.87 15.25
CA PRO A 278 -1.44 -2.61 16.38
C PRO A 278 -0.17 -1.86 15.96
N GLU A 279 0.21 -0.79 16.67
CA GLU A 279 1.42 0.01 16.36
C GLU A 279 2.68 -0.86 16.27
N ILE A 280 2.73 -1.94 17.06
CA ILE A 280 3.85 -2.89 17.05
C ILE A 280 4.06 -3.53 15.68
N THR A 281 3.00 -3.91 14.97
CA THR A 281 3.11 -4.50 13.63
C THR A 281 3.51 -3.44 12.62
N ILE A 282 2.88 -2.27 12.67
CA ILE A 282 3.10 -1.15 11.75
C ILE A 282 4.57 -0.71 11.74
N ASN A 283 5.17 -0.56 12.92
CA ASN A 283 6.51 0.04 13.03
C ASN A 283 7.65 -1.00 13.12
N ASN A 284 7.38 -2.30 13.28
CA ASN A 284 8.44 -3.28 13.60
C ASN A 284 8.39 -4.58 12.77
N PHE A 285 7.43 -4.73 11.87
CA PHE A 285 7.32 -5.92 11.03
C PHE A 285 7.50 -5.56 9.55
N GLY A 286 8.11 -6.48 8.82
CA GLY A 286 8.30 -6.37 7.38
C GLY A 286 9.63 -5.76 6.96
N ILE A 287 10.02 -6.07 5.73
CA ILE A 287 11.19 -5.52 5.04
C ILE A 287 10.75 -4.32 4.19
N PRO A 288 11.51 -3.21 4.18
CA PRO A 288 11.17 -2.07 3.34
C PRO A 288 11.07 -2.42 1.85
N THR A 289 10.14 -1.77 1.16
CA THR A 289 9.74 -2.06 -0.23
C THR A 289 10.91 -2.14 -1.20
N LEU A 290 11.86 -1.21 -1.12
CA LEU A 290 13.04 -1.19 -2.00
C LEU A 290 13.87 -2.47 -1.87
N TYR A 291 14.18 -2.89 -0.64
CA TYR A 291 14.97 -4.10 -0.39
C TYR A 291 14.20 -5.35 -0.78
N ALA A 292 12.90 -5.38 -0.49
CA ALA A 292 12.04 -6.50 -0.84
C ALA A 292 11.96 -6.69 -2.36
N LEU A 293 11.84 -5.61 -3.13
CA LEU A 293 11.87 -5.62 -4.59
C LEU A 293 13.17 -6.20 -5.12
N VAL A 294 14.32 -5.64 -4.71
CA VAL A 294 15.61 -6.06 -5.26
C VAL A 294 15.86 -7.55 -4.99
N ARG A 295 15.60 -8.01 -3.76
CA ARG A 295 15.77 -9.42 -3.37
C ARG A 295 14.82 -10.34 -4.13
N ALA A 296 13.56 -9.93 -4.32
CA ALA A 296 12.59 -10.71 -5.05
C ALA A 296 12.99 -10.89 -6.52
N VAL A 297 13.41 -9.80 -7.18
CA VAL A 297 13.85 -9.84 -8.58
C VAL A 297 15.08 -10.74 -8.74
N GLU A 298 16.13 -10.53 -7.93
CA GLU A 298 17.35 -11.35 -7.99
C GLU A 298 17.03 -12.84 -7.79
N HIS A 299 16.14 -13.17 -6.86
CA HIS A 299 15.75 -14.56 -6.60
C HIS A 299 14.96 -15.17 -7.75
N LEU A 300 14.00 -14.45 -8.32
CA LEU A 300 13.23 -14.89 -9.49
C LEU A 300 14.12 -15.09 -10.73
N GLU A 301 15.08 -14.21 -10.95
CA GLU A 301 16.09 -14.32 -12.01
C GLU A 301 16.98 -15.56 -11.80
N LYS A 302 17.47 -15.77 -10.58
CA LYS A 302 18.28 -16.95 -10.22
C LYS A 302 17.52 -18.26 -10.40
N LYS A 303 16.21 -18.25 -10.20
CA LYS A 303 15.32 -19.41 -10.43
C LYS A 303 14.94 -19.57 -11.91
N GLY A 304 15.23 -18.58 -12.76
CA GLY A 304 14.92 -18.61 -14.19
C GLY A 304 13.43 -18.46 -14.51
N VAL A 305 12.66 -17.84 -13.60
CA VAL A 305 11.19 -17.72 -13.71
C VAL A 305 10.70 -16.26 -13.63
N LYS A 306 11.60 -15.28 -13.66
CA LYS A 306 11.25 -13.84 -13.59
C LYS A 306 10.25 -13.43 -14.67
N ASP A 307 10.34 -14.03 -15.85
CA ASP A 307 9.41 -13.75 -16.93
C ASP A 307 8.09 -14.51 -16.76
N ASP A 308 8.05 -15.61 -16.00
CA ASP A 308 6.92 -16.53 -15.92
C ASP A 308 5.87 -16.19 -14.88
N VAL A 309 6.25 -15.43 -13.86
CA VAL A 309 5.38 -15.02 -12.74
C VAL A 309 5.44 -13.51 -12.60
N SER A 310 4.27 -12.86 -12.57
CA SER A 310 4.21 -11.40 -12.43
C SER A 310 4.56 -10.98 -10.99
N LEU A 311 5.49 -10.04 -10.84
CA LEU A 311 5.87 -9.43 -9.56
C LEU A 311 5.15 -8.09 -9.40
N ILE A 312 4.20 -8.04 -8.48
CA ILE A 312 3.41 -6.86 -8.15
C ILE A 312 3.92 -6.29 -6.83
N MET A 313 4.27 -5.00 -6.81
CA MET A 313 4.79 -4.34 -5.61
C MET A 313 3.75 -3.42 -4.98
N THR A 314 3.76 -3.32 -3.66
CA THR A 314 2.93 -2.38 -2.89
C THR A 314 3.63 -1.96 -1.60
N GLY A 315 3.12 -0.89 -0.99
CA GLY A 315 3.70 -0.27 0.20
C GLY A 315 4.63 0.88 -0.16
N GLY A 316 4.17 2.11 0.09
CA GLY A 316 5.00 3.31 -0.04
C GLY A 316 5.14 3.93 -1.43
N PHE A 317 4.51 3.37 -2.48
CA PHE A 317 4.46 4.01 -3.82
C PHE A 317 3.51 5.21 -3.81
N ARG A 318 4.00 6.39 -4.18
CA ARG A 318 3.23 7.64 -4.13
C ARG A 318 2.98 8.28 -5.49
N ASP A 319 3.91 8.11 -6.42
CA ASP A 319 3.90 8.78 -7.72
C ASP A 319 4.43 7.89 -8.86
N ALA A 320 4.42 8.42 -10.09
CA ALA A 320 4.91 7.71 -11.26
C ALA A 320 6.42 7.46 -11.22
N ALA A 321 7.20 8.32 -10.56
CA ALA A 321 8.65 8.19 -10.50
C ALA A 321 9.06 6.99 -9.66
N ASP A 322 8.43 6.77 -8.50
CA ASP A 322 8.63 5.57 -7.68
C ASP A 322 8.38 4.29 -8.49
N MET A 323 7.24 4.25 -9.21
CA MET A 323 6.84 3.10 -10.02
C MET A 323 7.80 2.85 -11.18
N LEU A 324 8.20 3.87 -11.93
CA LEU A 324 9.12 3.70 -13.06
C LEU A 324 10.53 3.28 -12.61
N LYS A 325 11.01 3.80 -11.47
CA LYS A 325 12.27 3.35 -10.87
C LYS A 325 12.17 1.88 -10.46
N ALA A 326 11.04 1.47 -9.88
CA ALA A 326 10.81 0.07 -9.54
C ALA A 326 10.68 -0.84 -10.78
N ILE A 327 10.07 -0.37 -11.88
CA ILE A 327 10.05 -1.10 -13.16
C ILE A 327 11.47 -1.31 -13.68
N ALA A 328 12.30 -0.27 -13.69
CA ALA A 328 13.71 -0.35 -14.07
C ALA A 328 14.53 -1.33 -13.18
N LEU A 329 14.05 -1.58 -11.95
CA LEU A 329 14.62 -2.57 -11.03
C LEU A 329 13.99 -3.97 -11.17
N GLY A 330 12.94 -4.14 -11.98
CA GLY A 330 12.33 -5.43 -12.32
C GLY A 330 10.92 -5.68 -11.79
N ALA A 331 10.21 -4.69 -11.24
CA ALA A 331 8.80 -4.82 -10.89
C ALA A 331 7.91 -4.81 -12.15
N ASP A 332 6.81 -5.59 -12.16
CA ASP A 332 5.91 -5.67 -13.32
C ASP A 332 4.68 -4.76 -13.15
N ALA A 333 4.11 -4.67 -11.94
CA ALA A 333 2.97 -3.80 -11.66
C ALA A 333 2.91 -3.35 -10.19
N PHE A 334 1.95 -2.47 -9.88
CA PHE A 334 1.82 -1.84 -8.57
C PHE A 334 0.39 -1.82 -8.06
N TYR A 335 0.23 -1.88 -6.73
CA TYR A 335 -0.96 -1.34 -6.08
C TYR A 335 -0.68 0.02 -5.47
N ILE A 336 -1.61 0.96 -5.67
CA ILE A 336 -1.63 2.27 -5.05
C ILE A 336 -2.92 2.43 -4.23
N GLY A 337 -2.78 2.69 -2.93
CA GLY A 337 -3.89 2.81 -1.99
C GLY A 337 -4.06 4.25 -1.50
N TYR A 338 -3.33 4.59 -0.46
CA TYR A 338 -3.42 5.89 0.22
C TYR A 338 -3.31 7.13 -0.70
N PRO A 339 -2.42 7.21 -1.70
CA PRO A 339 -2.41 8.33 -2.63
C PRO A 339 -3.75 8.53 -3.36
N VAL A 340 -4.44 7.43 -3.69
CA VAL A 340 -5.75 7.45 -4.34
C VAL A 340 -6.84 7.91 -3.36
N ASP A 341 -6.79 7.46 -2.10
CA ASP A 341 -7.71 7.95 -1.05
C ASP A 341 -7.55 9.45 -0.81
N ILE A 342 -6.31 9.94 -0.73
CA ILE A 342 -6.02 11.36 -0.59
C ILE A 342 -6.55 12.15 -1.79
N ALA A 343 -6.31 11.66 -3.01
CA ALA A 343 -6.86 12.28 -4.21
C ALA A 343 -8.40 12.34 -4.18
N ALA A 344 -9.06 11.27 -3.72
CA ALA A 344 -10.52 11.19 -3.62
C ALA A 344 -11.11 12.21 -2.62
N VAL A 345 -10.42 12.46 -1.50
CA VAL A 345 -10.94 13.37 -0.46
C VAL A 345 -10.46 14.81 -0.58
N PHE A 346 -9.38 15.08 -1.32
CA PHE A 346 -8.69 16.37 -1.34
C PHE A 346 -9.63 17.57 -1.60
N SER A 347 -10.50 17.49 -2.61
CA SER A 347 -11.42 18.58 -2.96
C SER A 347 -12.57 18.76 -1.96
N GLN A 348 -12.80 17.76 -1.11
CA GLN A 348 -13.92 17.67 -0.18
C GLN A 348 -13.51 18.02 1.26
N LEU A 349 -12.22 18.26 1.53
CA LEU A 349 -11.70 18.56 2.86
C LEU A 349 -12.31 19.82 3.48
N ASN A 350 -12.77 20.77 2.66
CA ASN A 350 -13.47 21.96 3.12
C ASN A 350 -14.83 21.68 3.80
N ARG A 351 -15.37 20.46 3.67
CA ARG A 351 -16.59 20.01 4.36
C ARG A 351 -16.32 19.59 5.80
N LEU A 352 -15.07 19.30 6.14
CA LEU A 352 -14.71 18.84 7.46
C LEU A 352 -14.72 19.98 8.49
N PRO A 353 -15.25 19.73 9.71
CA PRO A 353 -15.07 20.66 10.82
C PRO A 353 -13.58 20.90 11.14
N PRO A 354 -13.21 22.09 11.63
CA PRO A 354 -11.84 22.37 12.07
C PRO A 354 -11.32 21.33 13.07
N GLY A 355 -10.13 20.77 12.80
CA GLY A 355 -9.49 19.76 13.64
C GLY A 355 -9.86 18.30 13.31
N SER A 356 -10.68 18.05 12.29
CA SER A 356 -10.98 16.70 11.82
C SER A 356 -9.84 16.16 10.94
N SER A 357 -9.72 14.82 10.87
CA SER A 357 -8.76 14.17 9.98
C SER A 357 -9.37 13.97 8.59
N PRO A 358 -8.60 14.11 7.49
CA PRO A 358 -9.03 13.63 6.16
C PRO A 358 -9.56 12.18 6.17
N ALA A 359 -8.99 11.34 7.05
CA ALA A 359 -9.42 9.95 7.23
C ALA A 359 -10.87 9.80 7.71
N ASP A 360 -11.42 10.80 8.39
CA ASP A 360 -12.81 10.79 8.85
C ASP A 360 -13.84 10.77 7.70
N LEU A 361 -13.41 11.08 6.47
CA LEU A 361 -14.27 11.01 5.28
C LEU A 361 -14.31 9.61 4.64
N TYR A 362 -13.18 8.91 4.61
CA TYR A 362 -13.04 7.67 3.81
C TYR A 362 -13.05 6.40 4.66
N LEU A 363 -12.55 6.42 5.89
CA LEU A 363 -12.59 5.27 6.78
C LEU A 363 -14.03 4.92 7.17
N TYR A 364 -14.32 3.63 7.30
CA TYR A 364 -15.68 3.16 7.59
C TYR A 364 -16.24 3.72 8.90
N ASP A 365 -15.44 3.75 9.96
CA ASP A 365 -15.76 4.27 11.28
C ASP A 365 -15.42 5.77 11.42
N GLY A 366 -15.12 6.44 10.31
CA GLY A 366 -14.86 7.87 10.26
C GLY A 366 -16.06 8.71 10.71
N LYS A 367 -15.80 9.82 11.41
CA LYS A 367 -16.85 10.66 12.01
C LYS A 367 -17.72 11.41 10.99
N HIS A 368 -17.24 11.51 9.75
CA HIS A 368 -17.78 12.42 8.75
C HIS A 368 -18.04 11.76 7.39
N THR A 369 -18.18 10.44 7.34
CA THR A 369 -18.46 9.64 6.13
C THR A 369 -19.75 10.05 5.39
N GLN A 370 -20.70 10.67 6.09
CA GLN A 370 -21.90 11.25 5.51
C GLN A 370 -21.61 12.41 4.55
N LEU A 371 -20.48 13.11 4.74
CA LEU A 371 -20.06 14.26 3.91
C LEU A 371 -19.32 13.84 2.63
N PHE A 372 -18.99 12.55 2.51
CA PHE A 372 -18.32 11.99 1.34
C PHE A 372 -19.28 11.96 0.13
N ASP A 373 -18.89 12.67 -0.93
CA ASP A 373 -19.52 12.66 -2.24
C ASP A 373 -18.77 11.70 -3.17
N VAL A 374 -19.49 10.69 -3.64
CA VAL A 374 -18.94 9.60 -4.47
C VAL A 374 -18.48 10.10 -5.83
N LYS A 375 -19.24 11.01 -6.45
CA LYS A 375 -18.95 11.47 -7.81
C LYS A 375 -17.71 12.35 -7.81
N GLU A 376 -17.65 13.31 -6.90
CA GLU A 376 -16.50 14.20 -6.78
C GLU A 376 -15.23 13.42 -6.42
N ALA A 377 -15.34 12.44 -5.50
CA ALA A 377 -14.24 11.55 -5.17
C ALA A 377 -13.74 10.77 -6.39
N ALA A 378 -14.66 10.18 -7.16
CA ALA A 378 -14.34 9.43 -8.36
C ALA A 378 -13.67 10.31 -9.43
N ASP A 379 -14.17 11.54 -9.63
CA ASP A 379 -13.62 12.50 -10.59
C ASP A 379 -12.19 12.91 -10.19
N CYS A 380 -11.95 13.24 -8.92
CA CYS A 380 -10.62 13.63 -8.43
C CYS A 380 -9.61 12.47 -8.44
N ALA A 381 -10.00 11.30 -7.94
CA ALA A 381 -9.16 10.10 -8.00
C ALA A 381 -8.87 9.69 -9.46
N GLY A 382 -9.87 9.74 -10.34
CA GLY A 382 -9.70 9.46 -11.77
C GLY A 382 -8.74 10.44 -12.46
N ASN A 383 -8.78 11.73 -12.11
CA ASN A 383 -7.81 12.70 -12.60
C ASN A 383 -6.39 12.43 -12.10
N PHE A 384 -6.23 12.01 -10.85
CA PHE A 384 -4.94 11.59 -10.32
C PHE A 384 -4.37 10.38 -11.08
N LEU A 385 -5.18 9.34 -11.32
CA LEU A 385 -4.74 8.18 -12.12
C LEU A 385 -4.35 8.56 -13.55
N LYS A 386 -5.09 9.48 -14.19
CA LYS A 386 -4.71 10.02 -15.51
C LYS A 386 -3.40 10.79 -15.47
N ALA A 387 -3.18 11.60 -14.43
CA ALA A 387 -1.94 12.34 -14.25
C ALA A 387 -0.74 11.39 -14.11
N LEU A 388 -0.86 10.33 -13.30
CA LEU A 388 0.18 9.29 -13.20
C LEU A 388 0.49 8.64 -14.56
N ALA A 389 -0.54 8.36 -15.36
CA ALA A 389 -0.34 7.80 -16.70
C ALA A 389 0.37 8.78 -17.66
N GLU A 390 0.07 10.08 -17.58
CA GLU A 390 0.74 11.12 -18.38
C GLU A 390 2.18 11.37 -17.89
N GLU A 391 2.43 11.33 -16.58
CA GLU A 391 3.78 11.42 -16.01
C GLU A 391 4.67 10.26 -16.49
N ILE A 392 4.11 9.05 -16.59
CA ILE A 392 4.80 7.92 -17.21
C ILE A 392 5.16 8.26 -18.67
N ASP A 393 4.22 8.79 -19.45
CA ASP A 393 4.48 9.15 -20.84
C ASP A 393 5.58 10.20 -20.98
N ILE A 394 5.57 11.23 -20.14
CA ILE A 394 6.60 12.28 -20.10
C ILE A 394 7.96 11.66 -19.80
N ALA A 395 8.08 10.88 -18.73
CA ALA A 395 9.35 10.29 -18.31
C ALA A 395 9.91 9.36 -19.39
N MET A 396 9.08 8.50 -19.98
CA MET A 396 9.48 7.57 -21.03
C MET A 396 9.98 8.27 -22.30
N ARG A 397 9.34 9.38 -22.70
CA ARG A 397 9.82 10.22 -23.81
C ARG A 397 11.17 10.85 -23.50
N CYS A 398 11.37 11.38 -22.28
CA CYS A 398 12.66 11.92 -21.84
C CYS A 398 13.78 10.87 -21.82
N LEU A 399 13.44 9.60 -21.58
CA LEU A 399 14.36 8.47 -21.60
C LEU A 399 14.58 7.90 -23.01
N GLY A 400 13.85 8.38 -24.02
CA GLY A 400 13.99 7.89 -25.39
C GLY A 400 13.38 6.50 -25.62
N LYS A 401 12.42 6.07 -24.78
CA LYS A 401 11.87 4.71 -24.79
C LYS A 401 10.38 4.70 -25.07
N ALA A 402 9.96 3.82 -25.99
CA ALA A 402 8.58 3.74 -26.44
C ALA A 402 7.75 2.71 -25.66
N SER A 403 8.37 1.87 -24.83
CA SER A 403 7.68 0.92 -23.96
C SER A 403 8.28 0.92 -22.56
N ILE A 404 7.43 0.81 -21.53
CA ILE A 404 7.90 0.66 -20.13
C ILE A 404 8.73 -0.61 -19.94
N HIS A 405 8.56 -1.61 -20.81
CA HIS A 405 9.33 -2.85 -20.81
C HIS A 405 10.78 -2.66 -21.28
N ASP A 406 11.11 -1.51 -21.88
CA ASP A 406 12.47 -1.15 -22.27
C ASP A 406 13.28 -0.57 -21.10
N LEU A 407 12.65 -0.27 -19.96
CA LEU A 407 13.34 0.28 -18.79
C LEU A 407 14.24 -0.75 -18.13
N CYS A 408 15.43 -0.33 -17.73
CA CYS A 408 16.36 -1.16 -16.98
C CYS A 408 17.24 -0.31 -16.06
N LYS A 409 18.09 -0.98 -15.27
CA LYS A 409 19.01 -0.34 -14.31
C LYS A 409 19.95 0.69 -14.94
N ASP A 410 20.24 0.58 -16.24
CA ASP A 410 21.13 1.53 -16.95
C ASP A 410 20.46 2.89 -17.21
N ASP A 411 19.13 2.98 -17.08
CA ASP A 411 18.39 4.24 -17.17
C ASP A 411 18.41 5.02 -15.86
N LEU A 412 19.03 4.46 -14.82
CA LEU A 412 19.14 5.01 -13.49
C LEU A 412 20.61 5.27 -13.11
N VAL A 413 20.80 6.22 -12.20
CA VAL A 413 22.03 6.39 -11.42
C VAL A 413 21.71 6.50 -9.93
N ALA A 414 22.56 5.89 -9.11
CA ALA A 414 22.50 5.99 -7.66
C ALA A 414 23.27 7.23 -7.17
N LEU A 415 22.68 8.00 -6.27
CA LEU A 415 23.30 9.18 -5.67
C LEU A 415 24.22 8.87 -4.50
N THR A 416 24.15 7.65 -3.96
CA THR A 416 24.95 7.18 -2.82
C THR A 416 25.56 5.82 -3.10
N GLN A 417 26.73 5.54 -2.51
CA GLN A 417 27.37 4.21 -2.61
C GLN A 417 26.48 3.12 -2.03
N GLU A 418 25.79 3.41 -0.93
CA GLU A 418 24.84 2.51 -0.30
C GLU A 418 23.72 2.11 -1.28
N MET A 419 23.08 3.09 -1.93
CA MET A 419 22.02 2.83 -2.90
C MET A 419 22.52 2.02 -4.11
N SER A 420 23.74 2.31 -4.59
CA SER A 420 24.39 1.55 -5.66
C SER A 420 24.61 0.08 -5.26
N GLN A 421 25.11 -0.17 -4.04
CA GLN A 421 25.31 -1.51 -3.50
C GLN A 421 23.99 -2.27 -3.31
N ILE A 422 22.95 -1.59 -2.82
CA ILE A 422 21.63 -2.19 -2.59
C ILE A 422 21.01 -2.64 -3.92
N THR A 423 21.04 -1.78 -4.94
CA THR A 423 20.23 -1.97 -6.16
C THR A 423 21.01 -2.57 -7.33
N GLY A 424 22.34 -2.47 -7.29
CA GLY A 424 23.22 -2.75 -8.43
C GLY A 424 23.20 -1.64 -9.49
N VAL A 425 22.53 -0.50 -9.25
CA VAL A 425 22.54 0.66 -10.16
C VAL A 425 23.90 1.36 -10.07
N LYS A 426 24.39 1.87 -11.21
CA LYS A 426 25.68 2.57 -11.29
C LYS A 426 25.67 3.85 -10.44
N LEU A 427 26.77 4.10 -9.74
CA LEU A 427 26.95 5.33 -8.96
C LEU A 427 27.10 6.54 -9.90
N ALA A 428 26.43 7.64 -9.56
CA ALA A 428 26.40 8.87 -10.38
C ALA A 428 27.75 9.59 -10.49
N TYR A 429 28.70 9.27 -9.59
CA TYR A 429 30.03 9.86 -9.55
C TYR A 429 31.11 8.79 -9.49
N PRO A 430 32.32 9.06 -10.01
CA PRO A 430 33.41 8.09 -9.96
C PRO A 430 33.89 7.89 -8.52
N ILE A 431 34.26 6.65 -8.20
CA ILE A 431 35.06 6.34 -7.00
C ILE A 431 36.51 6.31 -7.47
N HIS A 432 37.28 7.33 -7.12
CA HIS A 432 38.73 7.40 -7.37
C HIS A 432 39.50 6.74 -6.24
#